data_AF-A0AA38VIQ7-F1
#
_entry.id   AF-A0AA38VIQ7-F1
#
_cell.length_a   1.000
_cell.length_b   1.000
_cell.length_c   1.000
_cell.angle_alpha   90.00
_cell.angle_beta   90.00
_cell.angle_gamma   90.00
#
_symmetry.space_group_name_H-M   'P 1'
#
loop_
_entity.id
_entity.type
_entity.pdbx_description
1 polymer ?
#
loop_
_entity_poly.entity_id
_entity_poly.type
_entity_poly.pdbx_seq_one_letter_code
_entity_poly.pdbx_strand_id
1 'polypeptide(L)'
;CLLSLLSFGPLVAAQCRVLNTECTRLLFTSHSLRPHLRLQRQYHLLGNGLFCSRLSHALFDPDLDSAERRSGVALSGGAMGLRLSGRDTWPPASSELRLALMGVLAESYEGGEGRGRAGSGRRDGGGEGELPAGMDISFAVRDLAPEEIERCVDPDGLEALDFLRLSYKPPSALLPVFTPVVLVKYDRVFRLLLRVLRMLYVVNRLFRDVVLFCDGGEGVEMRLRFRAEAHHFVSRLGAYLFDTGVGGPWARFEEWLDGVEGELGGGEKGMGMGAAGYGGPDRIRERHEQTLDEIMSALLLRRRQRPVMGLVEEVFACILGFAKVLRSPGAGGNEEIRRLYATFRKKVEVFITVCRGLSEQGGNHGGGRRAEDVSAKGRPDDENSIVRLLLLLDTGGHLARKSN
;
A
#
# COMPACT_ATOMS: atom_id res chain seq x y z
N CYS A 1 31.95 6.30 -45.82
CA CYS A 1 31.94 5.13 -44.91
C CYS A 1 30.62 4.98 -44.16
N LEU A 2 29.51 4.69 -44.86
CA LEU A 2 28.21 4.36 -44.23
C LEU A 2 27.79 2.90 -44.48
N LEU A 3 28.40 2.24 -45.47
CA LEU A 3 28.13 0.84 -45.83
C LEU A 3 28.60 -0.18 -44.78
N SER A 4 29.72 0.07 -44.09
CA SER A 4 30.20 -0.81 -43.01
C SER A 4 29.33 -0.73 -41.75
N LEU A 5 28.74 0.43 -41.44
CA LEU A 5 27.79 0.56 -40.33
C LEU A 5 26.48 -0.21 -40.60
N LEU A 6 26.05 -0.27 -41.87
CA LEU A 6 24.85 -1.01 -42.29
C LEU A 6 25.05 -2.53 -42.32
N SER A 7 26.27 -3.04 -42.51
CA SER A 7 26.54 -4.49 -42.53
C SER A 7 26.75 -5.10 -41.13
N PHE A 8 27.35 -4.35 -40.19
CA PHE A 8 27.60 -4.85 -38.83
C PHE A 8 26.43 -4.62 -37.87
N GLY A 9 25.60 -3.60 -38.10
CA GLY A 9 24.44 -3.30 -37.26
C GLY A 9 23.47 -4.49 -37.09
N PRO A 10 23.06 -5.19 -38.16
CA PRO A 10 22.19 -6.36 -38.04
C PRO A 10 22.82 -7.52 -37.27
N LEU A 11 24.13 -7.73 -37.40
CA LEU A 11 24.85 -8.78 -36.67
C LEU A 11 24.91 -8.49 -35.17
N VAL A 12 25.28 -7.26 -34.80
CA VAL A 12 25.31 -6.81 -33.40
C VAL A 12 23.90 -6.85 -32.81
N ALA A 13 22.88 -6.42 -33.56
CA ALA A 13 21.50 -6.47 -33.11
C ALA A 13 21.00 -7.91 -32.87
N ALA A 14 21.39 -8.87 -33.73
CA ALA A 14 21.08 -10.28 -33.53
C ALA A 14 21.76 -10.85 -32.28
N GLN A 15 23.04 -10.53 -32.06
CA GLN A 15 23.76 -10.94 -30.85
C GLN A 15 23.16 -10.32 -29.58
N CYS A 16 22.84 -9.03 -29.59
CA CYS A 16 22.18 -8.36 -28.48
C CYS A 16 20.83 -8.99 -28.16
N ARG A 17 20.05 -9.42 -29.17
CA ARG A 17 18.78 -10.12 -28.94
C ARG A 17 18.98 -11.43 -28.20
N VAL A 18 19.88 -12.28 -28.69
CA VAL A 18 20.17 -13.58 -28.06
C VAL A 18 20.67 -13.38 -26.62
N LEU A 19 21.62 -12.47 -26.40
CA LEU A 19 22.13 -12.17 -25.06
C LEU A 19 21.03 -11.66 -24.13
N ASN A 20 20.19 -10.73 -24.61
CA ASN A 20 19.09 -10.20 -23.81
C ASN A 20 18.06 -11.28 -23.45
N THR A 21 17.74 -12.17 -24.39
CA THR A 21 16.83 -13.29 -24.14
C THR A 21 17.40 -14.25 -23.10
N GLU A 22 18.67 -14.62 -23.22
CA GLU A 22 19.33 -15.52 -22.24
C GLU A 22 19.50 -14.86 -20.87
N CYS A 23 19.87 -13.58 -20.80
CA CYS A 23 19.93 -12.84 -19.53
C CYS A 23 18.56 -12.79 -18.86
N THR A 24 17.50 -12.50 -19.60
CA THR A 24 16.15 -12.52 -19.05
C THR A 24 15.75 -13.92 -18.60
N ARG A 25 16.07 -14.97 -19.38
CA ARG A 25 15.83 -16.37 -19.00
C ARG A 25 16.50 -16.71 -17.67
N LEU A 26 17.78 -16.35 -17.50
CA LEU A 26 18.51 -16.55 -16.26
C LEU A 26 17.84 -15.85 -15.07
N LEU A 27 17.39 -14.59 -15.24
CA LEU A 27 16.69 -13.87 -14.17
C LEU A 27 15.46 -14.61 -13.65
N PHE A 28 14.68 -15.24 -14.53
CA PHE A 28 13.52 -16.03 -14.13
C PHE A 28 13.88 -17.41 -13.58
N THR A 29 14.83 -18.12 -14.20
CA THR A 29 15.14 -19.52 -13.84
C THR A 29 16.11 -19.64 -12.68
N SER A 30 17.24 -18.93 -12.71
CA SER A 30 18.30 -19.08 -11.70
C SER A 30 18.16 -18.11 -10.53
N HIS A 31 17.49 -16.97 -10.73
CA HIS A 31 17.34 -15.93 -9.70
C HIS A 31 15.89 -15.70 -9.26
N SER A 32 14.96 -16.53 -9.75
CA SER A 32 13.57 -16.57 -9.29
C SER A 32 12.94 -15.17 -9.11
N LEU A 33 13.13 -14.31 -10.11
CA LEU A 33 12.63 -12.92 -10.09
C LEU A 33 11.13 -12.83 -9.75
N ARG A 34 10.34 -13.81 -10.23
CA ARG A 34 8.89 -13.87 -10.05
C ARG A 34 8.50 -13.95 -8.56
N PRO A 35 9.02 -14.90 -7.76
CA PRO A 35 8.87 -14.87 -6.30
C PRO A 35 9.24 -13.55 -5.63
N HIS A 36 10.33 -12.89 -6.03
CA HIS A 36 10.73 -11.61 -5.44
C HIS A 36 9.73 -10.47 -5.74
N LEU A 37 9.19 -10.40 -6.96
CA LEU A 37 8.14 -9.44 -7.30
C LEU A 37 6.84 -9.73 -6.54
N ARG A 38 6.47 -11.02 -6.39
CA ARG A 38 5.32 -11.43 -5.57
C ARG A 38 5.50 -11.06 -4.11
N LEU A 39 6.71 -11.23 -3.56
CA LEU A 39 7.06 -10.80 -2.20
C LEU A 39 6.77 -9.30 -2.01
N GLN A 40 7.23 -8.45 -2.94
CA GLN A 40 6.96 -7.01 -2.87
C GLN A 40 5.46 -6.70 -2.90
N ARG A 41 4.68 -7.41 -3.71
CA ARG A 41 3.21 -7.25 -3.70
C ARG A 41 2.59 -7.67 -2.38
N GLN A 42 3.01 -8.81 -1.84
CA GLN A 42 2.41 -9.37 -0.62
C GLN A 42 2.66 -8.49 0.60
N TYR A 43 3.87 -7.93 0.72
CA TYR A 43 4.29 -7.18 1.90
C TYR A 43 4.23 -5.66 1.70
N HIS A 44 5.02 -5.09 0.77
CA HIS A 44 5.06 -3.63 0.56
C HIS A 44 3.76 -3.05 0.01
N LEU A 45 3.04 -3.80 -0.82
CA LEU A 45 1.74 -3.38 -1.35
C LEU A 45 0.55 -3.96 -0.56
N LEU A 46 0.80 -4.58 0.60
CA LEU A 46 -0.24 -5.16 1.48
C LEU A 46 -1.19 -6.14 0.77
N GLY A 47 -0.69 -6.90 -0.22
CA GLY A 47 -1.49 -7.88 -0.95
C GLY A 47 -1.81 -9.17 -0.17
N ASN A 48 -1.10 -9.44 0.93
CA ASN A 48 -1.36 -10.61 1.77
C ASN A 48 -2.32 -10.25 2.91
N GLY A 49 -3.56 -10.77 2.83
CA GLY A 49 -4.59 -10.52 3.84
C GLY A 49 -4.26 -11.04 5.24
N LEU A 50 -3.53 -12.16 5.35
CA LEU A 50 -3.06 -12.70 6.63
C LEU A 50 -2.03 -11.74 7.25
N PHE A 51 -1.07 -11.28 6.46
CA PHE A 51 -0.11 -10.28 6.90
C PHE A 51 -0.80 -8.99 7.34
N CYS A 52 -1.75 -8.47 6.57
CA CYS A 52 -2.48 -7.24 6.90
C CYS A 52 -3.27 -7.36 8.22
N SER A 53 -3.96 -8.48 8.42
CA SER A 53 -4.69 -8.75 9.67
C SER A 53 -3.73 -8.85 10.85
N ARG A 54 -2.68 -9.67 10.75
CA ARG A 54 -1.67 -9.83 11.81
C ARG A 54 -0.95 -8.52 12.13
N LEU A 55 -0.58 -7.75 11.10
CA LEU A 55 0.04 -6.43 11.26
C LEU A 55 -0.93 -5.47 11.94
N SER A 56 -2.21 -5.43 11.53
CA SER A 56 -3.23 -4.61 12.18
C SER A 56 -3.40 -4.98 13.66
N HIS A 57 -3.42 -6.28 13.98
CA HIS A 57 -3.50 -6.74 15.36
C HIS A 57 -2.25 -6.34 16.15
N ALA A 58 -1.06 -6.64 15.65
CA ALA A 58 0.20 -6.30 16.31
C ALA A 58 0.38 -4.79 16.53
N LEU A 59 -0.12 -3.95 15.61
CA LEU A 59 -0.02 -2.50 15.73
C LEU A 59 -1.09 -1.89 16.65
N PHE A 60 -2.35 -2.33 16.52
CA PHE A 60 -3.48 -1.58 17.06
C PHE A 60 -4.30 -2.29 18.14
N ASP A 61 -4.12 -3.59 18.32
CA ASP A 61 -4.93 -4.38 19.27
C ASP A 61 -4.55 -4.04 20.72
N PRO A 62 -5.48 -3.51 21.55
CA PRO A 62 -5.21 -3.23 22.96
C PRO A 62 -5.06 -4.51 23.79
N ASP A 63 -5.52 -5.67 23.29
CA ASP A 63 -5.60 -6.90 24.06
C ASP A 63 -4.28 -7.71 24.03
N LEU A 64 -3.37 -7.45 23.07
CA LEU A 64 -2.08 -8.16 22.91
C LEU A 64 -0.99 -7.64 23.85
N ASP A 65 -0.29 -8.50 24.60
CA ASP A 65 0.72 -8.07 25.58
C ASP A 65 1.73 -7.05 25.04
N SER A 66 1.99 -6.00 25.82
CA SER A 66 2.87 -4.90 25.41
C SER A 66 4.31 -5.37 25.24
N ALA A 67 4.92 -5.11 24.08
CA ALA A 67 6.35 -5.32 23.83
C ALA A 67 7.30 -4.35 24.60
N GLU A 68 6.77 -3.49 25.49
CA GLU A 68 7.56 -2.51 26.26
C GLU A 68 8.45 -3.23 27.28
N ARG A 69 9.77 -3.00 27.23
CA ARG A 69 10.68 -3.54 28.26
C ARG A 69 10.53 -2.77 29.57
N ARG A 70 9.64 -3.24 30.45
CA ARG A 70 9.62 -2.80 31.86
C ARG A 70 10.65 -3.60 32.66
N SER A 71 11.60 -2.91 33.28
CA SER A 71 12.64 -3.53 34.12
C SER A 71 12.00 -4.41 35.20
N GLY A 72 12.34 -5.70 35.23
CA GLY A 72 11.88 -6.66 36.24
C GLY A 72 10.65 -7.51 35.88
N VAL A 73 10.01 -7.31 34.72
CA VAL A 73 8.91 -8.19 34.26
C VAL A 73 9.41 -9.00 33.07
N ALA A 74 9.49 -10.33 33.23
CA ALA A 74 9.80 -11.22 32.13
C ALA A 74 8.70 -11.11 31.06
N LEU A 75 9.09 -10.84 29.81
CA LEU A 75 8.20 -10.85 28.67
C LEU A 75 7.64 -12.28 28.52
N SER A 76 6.36 -12.46 28.84
CA SER A 76 5.67 -13.73 28.62
C SER A 76 5.64 -14.00 27.11
N GLY A 77 5.98 -15.23 26.70
CA GLY A 77 6.11 -15.64 25.29
C GLY A 77 4.80 -15.71 24.50
N GLY A 78 3.83 -14.84 24.79
CA GLY A 78 2.61 -14.63 24.01
C GLY A 78 2.84 -13.68 22.83
N ALA A 79 1.84 -13.56 21.95
CA ALA A 79 1.89 -12.64 20.81
C ALA A 79 1.99 -11.18 21.31
N MET A 80 3.17 -10.57 21.14
CA MET A 80 3.46 -9.21 21.62
C MET A 80 3.01 -8.17 20.60
N GLY A 81 2.35 -7.11 21.07
CA GLY A 81 1.89 -5.97 20.27
C GLY A 81 2.57 -4.65 20.64
N LEU A 82 2.62 -3.73 19.67
CA LEU A 82 3.14 -2.37 19.86
C LEU A 82 2.16 -1.44 20.56
N ARG A 83 0.86 -1.76 20.57
CA ARG A 83 -0.23 -1.01 21.22
C ARG A 83 -0.12 0.51 21.06
N LEU A 84 -0.76 1.07 20.02
CA LEU A 84 -0.83 2.54 19.85
C LEU A 84 -1.47 3.31 21.01
N SER A 85 -2.33 2.68 21.81
CA SER A 85 -3.06 3.36 22.89
C SER A 85 -2.62 2.83 24.26
N GLY A 86 -2.28 3.74 25.19
CA GLY A 86 -1.97 3.41 26.59
C GLY A 86 -0.49 3.25 26.93
N ARG A 87 0.42 3.83 26.14
CA ARG A 87 1.86 3.93 26.44
C ARG A 87 2.26 5.38 26.65
N ASP A 88 3.15 5.61 27.62
CA ASP A 88 3.73 6.93 27.90
C ASP A 88 4.95 7.24 27.00
N THR A 89 5.54 6.20 26.38
CA THR A 89 6.76 6.31 25.56
C THR A 89 6.44 5.97 24.10
N TRP A 90 6.27 7.00 23.26
CA TRP A 90 6.08 6.88 21.81
C TRP A 90 6.97 7.91 21.09
N PRO A 91 7.68 7.56 19.99
CA PRO A 91 7.73 6.28 19.27
C PRO A 91 8.58 5.17 19.96
N PRO A 92 8.30 3.88 19.71
CA PRO A 92 9.02 2.75 20.31
C PRO A 92 10.45 2.63 19.76
N ALA A 93 11.34 2.04 20.57
CA ALA A 93 12.71 1.76 20.15
C ALA A 93 12.76 0.77 18.97
N SER A 94 13.75 0.91 18.09
CA SER A 94 13.93 0.05 16.91
C SER A 94 14.12 -1.44 17.24
N SER A 95 14.55 -1.76 18.45
CA SER A 95 14.64 -3.13 18.97
C SER A 95 13.27 -3.71 19.35
N GLU A 96 12.36 -2.91 19.91
CA GLU A 96 10.99 -3.33 20.24
C GLU A 96 10.15 -3.53 18.98
N LEU A 97 10.30 -2.64 17.99
CA LEU A 97 9.65 -2.77 16.69
C LEU A 97 10.00 -4.10 16.01
N ARG A 98 11.30 -4.43 15.97
CA ARG A 98 11.75 -5.70 15.38
C ARG A 98 11.22 -6.89 16.17
N LEU A 99 11.26 -6.85 17.50
CA LEU A 99 10.81 -7.97 18.32
C LEU A 99 9.29 -8.23 18.19
N ALA A 100 8.47 -7.18 18.12
CA ALA A 100 7.03 -7.31 17.94
C ALA A 100 6.62 -7.69 16.51
N LEU A 101 7.33 -7.18 15.49
CA LEU A 101 6.90 -7.30 14.11
C LEU A 101 7.62 -8.40 13.30
N MET A 102 8.79 -8.88 13.73
CA MET A 102 9.47 -10.01 13.06
C MET A 102 8.65 -11.30 13.15
N GLY A 103 7.98 -11.54 14.28
CA GLY A 103 7.04 -12.67 14.41
C GLY A 103 5.89 -12.60 13.40
N VAL A 104 5.39 -11.39 13.11
CA VAL A 104 4.34 -11.18 12.10
C VAL A 104 4.83 -11.55 10.69
N LEU A 105 6.08 -11.22 10.34
CA LEU A 105 6.65 -11.60 9.04
C LEU A 105 6.82 -13.11 8.93
N ALA A 106 7.45 -13.74 9.93
CA ALA A 106 7.70 -15.18 9.94
C ALA A 106 6.39 -16.00 9.85
N GLU A 107 5.40 -15.68 10.69
CA GLU A 107 4.10 -16.37 10.71
C GLU A 107 3.31 -16.18 9.40
N SER A 108 3.42 -15.01 8.78
CA SER A 108 2.75 -14.73 7.50
C SER A 108 3.36 -15.50 6.33
N TYR A 109 4.65 -15.85 6.43
CA TYR A 109 5.39 -16.61 5.43
C TYR A 109 5.02 -18.11 5.52
N GLU A 110 5.12 -18.68 6.72
CA GLU A 110 4.78 -20.10 6.99
C GLU A 110 3.31 -20.41 6.69
N GLY A 111 2.40 -19.48 6.99
CA GLY A 111 0.97 -19.63 6.69
C GLY A 111 0.66 -19.64 5.18
N GLY A 112 1.54 -19.09 4.34
CA GLY A 112 1.38 -19.05 2.88
C GLY A 112 1.85 -20.33 2.17
N GLU A 113 2.93 -20.95 2.66
CA GLU A 113 3.51 -22.16 2.05
C GLU A 113 3.03 -23.46 2.73
N GLY A 114 2.46 -23.38 3.94
CA GLY A 114 2.14 -24.53 4.80
C GLY A 114 0.80 -25.25 4.57
N ARG A 115 0.06 -25.01 3.47
CA ARG A 115 -1.19 -25.76 3.20
C ARG A 115 -0.98 -27.16 2.60
N GLY A 116 0.26 -27.61 2.41
CA GLY A 116 0.59 -28.90 1.78
C GLY A 116 1.27 -29.95 2.66
N ARG A 117 1.62 -29.67 3.92
CA ARG A 117 2.33 -30.65 4.79
C ARG A 117 1.88 -30.53 6.24
N ALA A 118 0.68 -31.03 6.52
CA ALA A 118 0.35 -31.45 7.88
C ALA A 118 1.14 -32.72 8.19
N GLY A 119 2.16 -32.62 9.04
CA GLY A 119 2.95 -33.76 9.47
C GLY A 119 4.03 -33.40 10.49
N SER A 120 3.65 -33.43 11.78
CA SER A 120 4.50 -33.80 12.92
C SER A 120 5.87 -33.11 13.08
N GLY A 121 5.99 -32.22 14.08
CA GLY A 121 7.31 -31.81 14.58
C GLY A 121 7.22 -30.84 15.74
N ARG A 122 7.78 -31.24 16.88
CA ARG A 122 7.81 -30.52 18.16
C ARG A 122 8.51 -29.17 18.07
N ARG A 123 8.03 -28.22 18.89
CA ARG A 123 8.77 -27.05 19.39
C ARG A 123 10.17 -27.48 19.84
N ASP A 124 11.20 -26.82 19.29
CA ASP A 124 12.46 -26.60 19.97
C ASP A 124 12.93 -25.17 19.67
N GLY A 125 13.47 -24.51 20.70
CA GLY A 125 13.66 -23.06 20.75
C GLY A 125 14.90 -22.55 20.02
N GLY A 126 14.88 -21.24 19.74
CA GLY A 126 16.10 -20.46 19.50
C GLY A 126 16.69 -20.59 18.09
N GLY A 127 15.95 -20.16 17.08
CA GLY A 127 16.49 -19.87 15.75
C GLY A 127 15.68 -18.74 15.16
N GLU A 128 16.35 -17.72 14.68
CA GLU A 128 15.75 -16.64 13.89
C GLU A 128 14.84 -17.29 12.84
N GLY A 129 13.59 -16.84 12.73
CA GLY A 129 12.67 -17.32 11.68
C GLY A 129 13.24 -16.91 10.33
N GLU A 130 14.16 -17.72 9.80
CA GLU A 130 14.88 -17.46 8.57
C GLU A 130 13.87 -17.58 7.42
N LEU A 131 13.45 -16.41 6.95
CA LEU A 131 12.93 -16.24 5.60
C LEU A 131 13.87 -16.99 4.63
N PRO A 132 13.36 -17.61 3.55
CA PRO A 132 14.17 -18.43 2.67
C PRO A 132 15.42 -17.71 2.21
N ALA A 133 16.54 -18.45 2.17
CA ALA A 133 17.85 -17.92 1.81
C ALA A 133 17.77 -17.04 0.55
N GLY A 134 17.99 -15.73 0.71
CA GLY A 134 17.95 -14.73 -0.36
C GLY A 134 16.73 -13.80 -0.38
N MET A 135 15.73 -13.98 0.49
CA MET A 135 14.56 -13.09 0.63
C MET A 135 14.58 -12.32 1.96
N ASP A 136 15.49 -11.35 2.07
CA ASP A 136 15.65 -10.54 3.27
C ASP A 136 14.66 -9.37 3.28
N ILE A 137 13.49 -9.56 3.91
CA ILE A 137 12.56 -8.47 4.25
C ILE A 137 12.53 -8.24 5.77
N SER A 138 12.71 -7.00 6.19
CA SER A 138 12.76 -6.63 7.60
C SER A 138 12.08 -5.30 7.86
N PHE A 139 11.58 -5.10 9.08
CA PHE A 139 11.12 -3.79 9.51
C PHE A 139 12.29 -2.89 9.88
N ALA A 140 12.24 -1.66 9.39
CA ALA A 140 13.21 -0.61 9.64
C ALA A 140 12.49 0.68 10.04
N VAL A 141 13.22 1.56 10.73
CA VAL A 141 12.78 2.93 11.02
C VAL A 141 13.24 3.83 9.87
N ARG A 142 12.35 4.67 9.35
CA ARG A 142 12.68 5.67 8.32
C ARG A 142 13.45 6.83 8.94
N ASP A 143 14.46 7.33 8.22
CA ASP A 143 15.10 8.61 8.52
C ASP A 143 14.13 9.73 8.18
N LEU A 144 13.45 10.27 9.19
CA LEU A 144 12.49 11.37 9.07
C LEU A 144 13.16 12.71 9.40
N ALA A 145 12.69 13.79 8.79
CA ALA A 145 13.06 15.14 9.20
C ALA A 145 12.55 15.41 10.64
N PRO A 146 13.22 16.26 11.44
CA PRO A 146 12.84 16.49 12.83
C PRO A 146 11.38 16.97 12.98
N GLU A 147 10.84 17.70 12.01
CA GLU A 147 9.45 18.17 12.01
C GLU A 147 8.44 17.02 11.78
N GLU A 148 8.82 15.99 11.01
CA GLU A 148 8.00 14.79 10.84
C GLU A 148 8.10 13.88 12.07
N ILE A 149 9.24 13.86 12.75
CA ILE A 149 9.42 13.12 14.01
C ILE A 149 8.48 13.68 15.08
N GLU A 150 8.40 15.00 15.23
CA GLU A 150 7.48 15.64 16.20
C GLU A 150 6.01 15.26 15.95
N ARG A 151 5.58 15.16 14.68
CA ARG A 151 4.22 14.71 14.34
C ARG A 151 3.99 13.23 14.63
N CYS A 152 5.05 12.42 14.58
CA CYS A 152 4.97 11.02 14.94
C CYS A 152 4.85 10.79 16.45
N VAL A 153 5.14 11.79 17.29
CA VAL A 153 5.07 11.67 18.76
C VAL A 153 3.62 11.54 19.25
N ASP A 154 2.64 12.14 18.56
CA ASP A 154 1.23 12.00 18.95
C ASP A 154 0.69 10.61 18.54
N PRO A 155 0.39 9.70 19.49
CA PRO A 155 -0.13 8.38 19.17
C PRO A 155 -1.51 8.44 18.50
N ASP A 156 -2.32 9.47 18.77
CA ASP A 156 -3.66 9.66 18.19
C ASP A 156 -3.59 10.28 16.77
N GLY A 157 -2.46 10.89 16.40
CA GLY A 157 -2.22 11.53 15.11
C GLY A 157 -2.16 10.56 13.93
N LEU A 158 -2.47 11.02 12.71
CA LEU A 158 -2.46 10.18 11.51
C LEU A 158 -1.04 9.68 11.18
N GLU A 159 -0.04 10.52 11.46
CA GLU A 159 1.37 10.31 11.17
C GLU A 159 2.08 9.36 12.16
N ALA A 160 1.42 8.88 13.22
CA ALA A 160 2.11 8.14 14.29
C ALA A 160 2.89 6.91 13.78
N LEU A 161 2.49 6.30 12.67
CA LEU A 161 3.15 5.12 12.08
C LEU A 161 4.07 5.44 10.90
N ASP A 162 4.27 6.72 10.56
CA ASP A 162 5.02 7.10 9.37
C ASP A 162 6.51 6.78 9.46
N PHE A 163 7.04 6.57 10.67
CA PHE A 163 8.41 6.12 10.88
C PHE A 163 8.62 4.66 10.46
N LEU A 164 7.56 3.86 10.30
CA LEU A 164 7.66 2.45 9.99
C LEU A 164 7.90 2.24 8.49
N ARG A 165 8.96 1.50 8.16
CA ARG A 165 9.33 1.12 6.79
C ARG A 165 9.61 -0.37 6.69
N LEU A 166 9.29 -0.96 5.55
CA LEU A 166 9.80 -2.28 5.15
C LEU A 166 11.08 -2.12 4.33
N SER A 167 12.17 -2.70 4.81
CA SER A 167 13.46 -2.76 4.13
C SER A 167 13.58 -4.12 3.43
N TYR A 168 13.77 -4.10 2.11
CA TYR A 168 14.04 -5.28 1.30
C TYR A 168 15.45 -5.19 0.74
N LYS A 169 16.24 -6.25 0.94
CA LYS A 169 17.59 -6.36 0.36
C LYS A 169 17.55 -7.33 -0.83
N PRO A 170 17.57 -6.83 -2.08
CA PRO A 170 17.60 -7.70 -3.25
C PRO A 170 18.95 -8.44 -3.37
N PRO A 171 18.97 -9.70 -3.82
CA PRO A 171 20.18 -10.39 -4.25
C PRO A 171 20.94 -9.59 -5.32
N SER A 172 22.27 -9.72 -5.36
CA SER A 172 23.15 -8.92 -6.24
C SER A 172 22.73 -8.94 -7.72
N ALA A 173 22.26 -10.09 -8.20
CA ALA A 173 21.85 -10.25 -9.58
C ALA A 173 20.49 -9.62 -9.93
N LEU A 174 19.67 -9.27 -8.93
CA LEU A 174 18.38 -8.60 -9.11
C LEU A 174 18.46 -7.08 -8.87
N LEU A 175 19.61 -6.55 -8.45
CA LEU A 175 19.86 -5.11 -8.29
C LEU A 175 19.53 -4.28 -9.53
N PRO A 176 19.79 -4.74 -10.78
CA PRO A 176 19.42 -3.98 -11.97
C PRO A 176 17.91 -3.79 -12.13
N VAL A 177 17.08 -4.69 -11.58
CA VAL A 177 15.61 -4.60 -11.62
C VAL A 177 15.10 -3.83 -10.39
N PHE A 178 15.59 -4.16 -9.20
CA PHE A 178 15.25 -3.47 -7.94
C PHE A 178 16.17 -2.30 -7.67
N THR A 179 16.01 -1.24 -8.46
CA THR A 179 16.79 -0.01 -8.26
C THR A 179 16.39 0.70 -6.95
N PRO A 180 17.28 1.52 -6.36
CA PRO A 180 16.95 2.32 -5.18
C PRO A 180 15.73 3.23 -5.40
N VAL A 181 15.53 3.72 -6.64
CA VAL A 181 14.37 4.55 -7.03
C VAL A 181 13.06 3.77 -6.87
N VAL A 182 13.03 2.52 -7.34
CA VAL A 182 11.89 1.61 -7.21
C VAL A 182 11.57 1.33 -5.73
N LEU A 183 12.58 1.09 -4.89
CA LEU A 183 12.39 0.84 -3.46
C LEU A 183 11.83 2.06 -2.71
N VAL A 184 12.20 3.28 -3.12
CA VAL A 184 11.61 4.52 -2.57
C VAL A 184 10.14 4.66 -2.98
N LYS A 185 9.77 4.26 -4.21
CA LYS A 185 8.36 4.25 -4.65
C LYS A 185 7.53 3.27 -3.79
N TYR A 186 8.04 2.07 -3.53
CA TYR A 186 7.40 1.11 -2.62
C TYR A 186 7.21 1.65 -1.21
N ASP A 187 8.22 2.29 -0.63
CA ASP A 187 8.14 2.87 0.71
C ASP A 187 7.05 3.96 0.81
N ARG A 188 6.94 4.81 -0.22
CA ARG A 188 5.88 5.84 -0.29
C ARG A 188 4.48 5.24 -0.35
N VAL A 189 4.31 4.18 -1.14
CA VAL A 189 3.04 3.46 -1.23
C VAL A 189 2.71 2.80 0.11
N PHE A 190 3.67 2.09 0.70
CA PHE A 190 3.51 1.44 1.99
C PHE A 190 3.11 2.42 3.12
N ARG A 191 3.73 3.62 3.17
CA ARG A 191 3.36 4.68 4.12
C ARG A 191 1.86 5.02 4.04
N LEU A 192 1.35 5.27 2.82
CA LEU A 192 -0.07 5.58 2.63
C LEU A 192 -0.96 4.40 3.05
N LEU A 193 -0.61 3.18 2.60
CA LEU A 193 -1.39 1.99 2.89
C LEU A 193 -1.46 1.70 4.40
N LEU A 194 -0.39 1.96 5.17
CA LEU A 194 -0.41 1.87 6.63
C LEU A 194 -1.39 2.86 7.27
N ARG A 195 -1.42 4.10 6.78
CA ARG A 195 -2.39 5.10 7.26
C ARG A 195 -3.83 4.66 6.98
N VAL A 196 -4.09 4.09 5.81
CA VAL A 196 -5.42 3.54 5.48
C VAL A 196 -5.76 2.33 6.33
N LEU A 197 -4.81 1.43 6.57
CA LEU A 197 -4.99 0.27 7.45
C LEU A 197 -5.36 0.70 8.88
N ARG A 198 -4.68 1.74 9.40
CA ARG A 198 -5.04 2.37 10.68
C ARG A 198 -6.48 2.88 10.67
N MET A 199 -6.88 3.61 9.64
CA MET A 199 -8.23 4.16 9.55
C MET A 199 -9.29 3.07 9.49
N LEU A 200 -9.04 1.99 8.74
CA LEU A 200 -9.92 0.81 8.69
C LEU A 200 -10.07 0.17 10.08
N TYR A 201 -8.98 0.03 10.83
CA TYR A 201 -9.04 -0.46 12.20
C TYR A 201 -9.86 0.48 13.10
N VAL A 202 -9.61 1.79 13.04
CA VAL A 202 -10.31 2.79 13.85
C VAL A 202 -11.81 2.79 13.58
N VAL A 203 -12.26 2.77 12.32
CA VAL A 203 -13.70 2.76 12.01
C VAL A 203 -14.40 1.46 12.43
N ASN A 204 -13.68 0.34 12.43
CA ASN A 204 -14.20 -0.93 12.95
C ASN A 204 -14.30 -0.89 14.48
N ARG A 205 -13.31 -0.30 15.15
CA ARG A 205 -13.35 -0.12 16.62
C ARG A 205 -14.45 0.85 17.05
N LEU A 206 -14.65 1.94 16.30
CA LEU A 206 -15.74 2.90 16.53
C LEU A 206 -17.12 2.23 16.58
N PHE A 207 -17.33 1.10 15.90
CA PHE A 207 -18.57 0.33 16.03
C PHE A 207 -18.76 -0.22 17.44
N ARG A 208 -17.72 -0.82 18.02
CA ARG A 208 -17.77 -1.33 19.39
C ARG A 208 -17.92 -0.19 20.39
N ASP A 209 -17.13 0.87 20.22
CA ASP A 209 -17.12 2.01 21.15
C ASP A 209 -18.48 2.73 21.18
N VAL A 210 -19.09 2.98 20.03
CA VAL A 210 -20.41 3.64 19.99
C VAL A 210 -21.51 2.77 20.63
N VAL A 211 -21.45 1.45 20.48
CA VAL A 211 -22.41 0.53 21.14
C VAL A 211 -22.21 0.48 22.65
N LEU A 212 -20.96 0.54 23.13
CA LEU A 212 -20.64 0.46 24.56
C LEU A 212 -20.85 1.79 25.30
N PHE A 213 -20.60 2.93 24.65
CA PHE A 213 -20.59 4.25 25.29
C PHE A 213 -21.83 5.12 24.97
N CYS A 214 -22.69 4.71 24.03
CA CYS A 214 -23.97 5.40 23.81
C CYS A 214 -25.03 4.88 24.77
N ASP A 215 -24.99 5.35 26.02
CA ASP A 215 -26.18 5.33 26.86
C ASP A 215 -27.22 6.31 26.29
N GLY A 216 -28.51 6.07 26.51
CA GLY A 216 -29.68 6.62 25.80
C GLY A 216 -29.91 8.15 25.87
N GLY A 217 -28.86 8.95 26.05
CA GLY A 217 -28.90 10.40 26.14
C GLY A 217 -29.00 11.13 24.80
N GLU A 218 -29.08 12.46 24.89
CA GLU A 218 -29.18 13.34 23.73
C GLU A 218 -27.95 13.21 22.80
N GLY A 219 -28.18 13.11 21.49
CA GLY A 219 -27.11 13.05 20.47
C GLY A 219 -26.66 11.64 20.02
N VAL A 220 -27.28 10.56 20.50
CA VAL A 220 -26.98 9.18 20.02
C VAL A 220 -27.13 9.03 18.51
N GLU A 221 -28.22 9.57 17.95
CA GLU A 221 -28.48 9.50 16.52
C GLU A 221 -27.36 10.15 15.69
N MET A 222 -26.85 11.29 16.15
CA MET A 222 -25.77 11.99 15.49
C MET A 222 -24.46 11.18 15.51
N ARG A 223 -24.11 10.58 16.65
CA ARG A 223 -22.93 9.72 16.79
C ARG A 223 -23.02 8.49 15.89
N LEU A 224 -24.22 7.87 15.81
CA LEU A 224 -24.48 6.74 14.91
C LEU A 224 -24.36 7.11 13.44
N ARG A 225 -24.92 8.27 13.04
CA ARG A 225 -24.80 8.78 11.66
C ARG A 225 -23.35 9.09 11.30
N PHE A 226 -22.63 9.82 12.15
CA PHE A 226 -21.22 10.11 11.90
C PHE A 226 -20.40 8.81 11.77
N ARG A 227 -20.60 7.86 12.68
CA ARG A 227 -19.95 6.54 12.58
C ARG A 227 -20.26 5.83 11.26
N ALA A 228 -21.53 5.77 10.85
CA ALA A 228 -21.95 5.08 9.63
C ALA A 228 -21.33 5.73 8.38
N GLU A 229 -21.35 7.07 8.31
CA GLU A 229 -20.75 7.82 7.20
C GLU A 229 -19.23 7.70 7.18
N ALA A 230 -18.56 7.77 8.34
CA ALA A 230 -17.11 7.60 8.45
C ALA A 230 -16.67 6.19 8.03
N HIS A 231 -17.38 5.15 8.50
CA HIS A 231 -17.11 3.77 8.09
C HIS A 231 -17.32 3.59 6.60
N HIS A 232 -18.43 4.09 6.05
CA HIS A 232 -18.69 4.02 4.62
C HIS A 232 -17.58 4.70 3.81
N PHE A 233 -17.21 5.93 4.16
CA PHE A 233 -16.15 6.67 3.46
C PHE A 233 -14.81 5.92 3.48
N VAL A 234 -14.35 5.50 4.67
CA VAL A 234 -13.04 4.84 4.82
C VAL A 234 -13.03 3.47 4.16
N SER A 235 -14.09 2.66 4.30
CA SER A 235 -14.17 1.33 3.68
C SER A 235 -14.22 1.41 2.15
N ARG A 236 -14.95 2.38 1.59
CA ARG A 236 -15.02 2.58 0.13
C ARG A 236 -13.72 3.11 -0.43
N LEU A 237 -13.09 4.08 0.25
CA LEU A 237 -11.78 4.59 -0.13
C LEU A 237 -10.72 3.48 -0.04
N GLY A 238 -10.73 2.67 1.03
CA GLY A 238 -9.84 1.52 1.18
C GLY A 238 -10.01 0.51 0.04
N ALA A 239 -11.24 0.09 -0.25
CA ALA A 239 -11.53 -0.83 -1.36
C ALA A 239 -11.04 -0.28 -2.71
N TYR A 240 -11.23 1.02 -2.97
CA TYR A 240 -10.68 1.65 -4.17
C TYR A 240 -9.15 1.57 -4.21
N LEU A 241 -8.46 1.95 -3.13
CA LEU A 241 -6.99 1.98 -3.10
C LEU A 241 -6.38 0.58 -3.24
N PHE A 242 -6.92 -0.43 -2.56
CA PHE A 242 -6.42 -1.81 -2.63
C PHE A 242 -6.79 -2.49 -3.95
N ASP A 243 -8.07 -2.48 -4.35
CA ASP A 243 -8.53 -3.27 -5.50
C ASP A 243 -8.24 -2.56 -6.83
N THR A 244 -8.59 -1.28 -6.91
CA THR A 244 -8.46 -0.51 -8.16
C THR A 244 -7.08 0.15 -8.28
N GLY A 245 -6.58 0.71 -7.17
CA GLY A 245 -5.31 1.45 -7.15
C GLY A 245 -4.09 0.55 -7.25
N VAL A 246 -4.04 -0.52 -6.45
CA VAL A 246 -2.94 -1.49 -6.44
C VAL A 246 -3.25 -2.69 -7.33
N GLY A 247 -4.40 -3.34 -7.11
CA GLY A 247 -4.76 -4.58 -7.78
C GLY A 247 -4.83 -4.48 -9.30
N GLY A 248 -5.44 -3.43 -9.82
CA GLY A 248 -5.61 -3.21 -11.27
C GLY A 248 -4.27 -3.12 -12.04
N PRO A 249 -3.42 -2.11 -11.78
CA PRO A 249 -2.13 -1.98 -12.44
C PRO A 249 -1.22 -3.20 -12.25
N TRP A 250 -1.24 -3.80 -11.06
CA TRP A 250 -0.42 -4.97 -10.78
C TRP A 250 -0.88 -6.21 -11.56
N ALA A 251 -2.19 -6.46 -11.68
CA ALA A 251 -2.71 -7.59 -12.46
C ALA A 251 -2.25 -7.51 -13.92
N ARG A 252 -2.30 -6.32 -14.54
CA ARG A 252 -1.79 -6.10 -15.90
C ARG A 252 -0.29 -6.33 -16.03
N PHE A 253 0.46 -6.03 -14.97
CA PHE A 253 1.89 -6.30 -14.92
C PHE A 253 2.16 -7.81 -14.80
N GLU A 254 1.38 -8.54 -14.00
CA GLU A 254 1.48 -10.00 -13.89
C GLU A 254 1.11 -10.69 -15.20
N GLU A 255 0.03 -10.29 -15.86
CA GLU A 255 -0.36 -10.81 -17.19
C GLU A 255 0.74 -10.57 -18.23
N TRP A 256 1.36 -9.39 -18.19
CA TRP A 256 2.49 -9.07 -19.07
C TRP A 256 3.72 -9.94 -18.76
N LEU A 257 4.04 -10.16 -17.48
CA LEU A 257 5.12 -11.05 -17.07
C LEU A 257 4.84 -12.51 -17.48
N ASP A 258 3.59 -12.97 -17.38
CA ASP A 258 3.19 -14.32 -17.82
C ASP A 258 3.40 -14.49 -19.32
N GLY A 259 3.14 -13.43 -20.12
CA GLY A 259 3.49 -13.41 -21.54
C GLY A 259 4.99 -13.52 -21.80
N VAL A 260 5.82 -12.79 -21.04
CA VAL A 260 7.29 -12.85 -21.13
C VAL A 260 7.81 -14.24 -20.76
N GLU A 261 7.34 -14.82 -19.66
CA GLU A 261 7.74 -16.16 -19.22
C GLU A 261 7.29 -17.24 -20.21
N GLY A 262 6.09 -17.11 -20.78
CA GLY A 262 5.56 -18.02 -21.80
C GLY A 262 6.40 -18.04 -23.08
N GLU A 263 6.86 -16.88 -23.54
CA GLU A 263 7.75 -16.78 -24.72
C GLU A 263 9.15 -17.32 -24.46
N LEU A 264 9.66 -17.22 -23.23
CA LEU A 264 10.97 -17.78 -22.84
C LEU A 264 10.91 -19.31 -22.65
N GLY A 265 9.76 -19.84 -22.25
CA GLY A 265 9.52 -21.29 -22.07
C GLY A 265 9.20 -22.03 -23.38
N GLY A 266 8.67 -21.33 -24.38
CA GLY A 266 8.40 -21.86 -25.72
C GLY A 266 9.68 -22.09 -26.53
N GLY A 267 10.38 -23.20 -26.25
CA GLY A 267 11.61 -23.56 -26.94
C GLY A 267 11.47 -23.64 -28.47
N GLU A 268 12.34 -22.91 -29.18
CA GLU A 268 12.80 -23.04 -30.58
C GLU A 268 11.80 -23.21 -31.74
N LYS A 269 10.52 -23.48 -31.52
CA LYS A 269 9.51 -23.64 -32.59
C LYS A 269 8.81 -22.33 -32.89
N GLY A 270 9.57 -21.36 -33.38
CA GLY A 270 9.01 -20.07 -33.77
C GLY A 270 10.04 -18.96 -33.93
N MET A 271 11.16 -19.21 -34.62
CA MET A 271 12.00 -18.14 -35.15
C MET A 271 11.26 -17.42 -36.30
N GLY A 272 10.10 -16.86 -35.99
CA GLY A 272 9.20 -16.15 -36.89
C GLY A 272 8.73 -14.89 -36.18
N MET A 273 9.42 -13.78 -36.45
CA MET A 273 8.99 -12.38 -36.24
C MET A 273 8.68 -11.90 -34.80
N GLY A 274 8.52 -12.77 -33.79
CA GLY A 274 8.08 -12.37 -32.43
C GLY A 274 9.17 -12.15 -31.38
N ALA A 275 10.36 -12.75 -31.51
CA ALA A 275 11.46 -12.64 -30.54
C ALA A 275 12.08 -11.22 -30.44
N ALA A 276 11.62 -10.27 -31.28
CA ALA A 276 11.93 -8.85 -31.16
C ALA A 276 11.07 -8.14 -30.08
N GLY A 277 10.13 -8.86 -29.48
CA GLY A 277 9.00 -8.30 -28.76
C GLY A 277 9.31 -7.77 -27.37
N TYR A 278 10.32 -8.29 -26.67
CA TYR A 278 10.66 -7.87 -25.30
C TYR A 278 12.16 -7.59 -25.22
N GLY A 279 12.51 -6.29 -25.27
CA GLY A 279 13.84 -5.81 -24.92
C GLY A 279 14.29 -6.42 -23.59
N GLY A 280 15.60 -6.57 -23.39
CA GLY A 280 16.19 -7.36 -22.30
C GLY A 280 15.84 -6.91 -20.87
N PRO A 281 16.70 -7.19 -19.87
CA PRO A 281 16.39 -6.94 -18.46
C PRO A 281 15.99 -5.47 -18.17
N ASP A 282 16.48 -4.53 -18.96
CA ASP A 282 16.10 -3.11 -18.89
C ASP A 282 14.61 -2.86 -19.11
N ARG A 283 13.95 -3.61 -20.00
CA ARG A 283 12.51 -3.46 -20.24
C ARG A 283 11.69 -3.95 -19.07
N ILE A 284 12.15 -4.99 -18.37
CA ILE A 284 11.49 -5.47 -17.15
C ILE A 284 11.57 -4.38 -16.07
N ARG A 285 12.75 -3.76 -15.90
CA ARG A 285 12.92 -2.60 -15.01
C ARG A 285 11.98 -1.45 -15.39
N GLU A 286 11.97 -1.04 -16.66
CA GLU A 286 11.13 0.07 -17.14
C GLU A 286 9.65 -0.21 -16.94
N ARG A 287 9.20 -1.44 -17.24
CA ARG A 287 7.80 -1.83 -17.08
C ARG A 287 7.41 -1.94 -15.61
N HIS A 288 8.29 -2.43 -14.76
CA HIS A 288 8.09 -2.47 -13.31
C HIS A 288 8.00 -1.06 -12.72
N GLU A 289 8.91 -0.18 -13.12
CA GLU A 289 8.89 1.22 -12.72
C GLU A 289 7.62 1.94 -13.19
N GLN A 290 7.22 1.73 -14.44
CA GLN A 290 5.98 2.27 -15.00
C GLN A 290 4.75 1.77 -14.23
N THR A 291 4.72 0.50 -13.84
CA THR A 291 3.61 -0.07 -13.06
C THR A 291 3.51 0.61 -11.69
N LEU A 292 4.64 0.87 -11.03
CA LEU A 292 4.65 1.61 -9.77
C LEU A 292 4.22 3.07 -9.95
N ASP A 293 4.58 3.70 -11.08
CA ASP A 293 4.10 5.03 -11.42
C ASP A 293 2.60 5.06 -11.69
N GLU A 294 2.04 4.04 -12.36
CA GLU A 294 0.60 3.83 -12.54
C GLU A 294 -0.10 3.71 -11.16
N ILE A 295 0.43 2.87 -10.26
CA ILE A 295 -0.07 2.70 -8.88
C ILE A 295 -0.01 4.03 -8.12
N MET A 296 1.09 4.77 -8.17
CA MET A 296 1.21 6.06 -7.47
C MET A 296 0.22 7.11 -7.99
N SER A 297 -0.12 7.11 -9.28
CA SER A 297 -1.23 7.96 -9.81
C SER A 297 -2.57 7.54 -9.25
N ALA A 298 -2.86 6.24 -9.25
CA ALA A 298 -4.16 5.73 -8.83
C ALA A 298 -4.39 5.92 -7.32
N LEU A 299 -3.31 5.86 -6.53
CA LEU A 299 -3.29 6.13 -5.08
C LEU A 299 -3.27 7.63 -4.72
N LEU A 300 -3.39 8.53 -5.71
CA LEU A 300 -3.41 9.99 -5.51
C LEU A 300 -2.10 10.58 -4.93
N LEU A 301 -0.97 9.89 -5.09
CA LEU A 301 0.33 10.26 -4.52
C LEU A 301 1.14 11.21 -5.42
N ARG A 302 0.66 11.55 -6.63
CA ARG A 302 1.40 12.46 -7.53
C ARG A 302 1.30 13.91 -7.04
N ARG A 303 2.30 14.72 -7.40
CA ARG A 303 2.39 16.14 -7.02
C ARG A 303 1.11 16.94 -7.34
N ARG A 304 0.48 16.68 -8.49
CA ARG A 304 -0.77 17.35 -8.91
C ARG A 304 -1.98 16.96 -8.05
N GLN A 305 -1.95 15.79 -7.41
CA GLN A 305 -3.04 15.25 -6.58
C GLN A 305 -2.87 15.55 -5.09
N ARG A 306 -1.79 16.24 -4.69
CA ARG A 306 -1.54 16.63 -3.29
C ARG A 306 -2.71 17.35 -2.60
N PRO A 307 -3.44 18.28 -3.25
CA PRO A 307 -4.60 18.92 -2.62
C PRO A 307 -5.70 17.91 -2.28
N VAL A 308 -5.90 16.90 -3.12
CA VAL A 308 -6.89 15.83 -2.89
C VAL A 308 -6.49 14.95 -1.72
N MET A 309 -5.21 14.55 -1.68
CA MET A 309 -4.69 13.77 -0.56
C MET A 309 -4.77 14.55 0.76
N GLY A 310 -4.51 15.87 0.73
CA GLY A 310 -4.71 16.73 1.90
C GLY A 310 -6.14 16.72 2.43
N LEU A 311 -7.15 16.72 1.55
CA LEU A 311 -8.55 16.58 1.97
C LEU A 311 -8.83 15.22 2.62
N VAL A 312 -8.24 14.14 2.09
CA VAL A 312 -8.36 12.80 2.70
C VAL A 312 -7.72 12.77 4.08
N GLU A 313 -6.54 13.36 4.25
CA GLU A 313 -5.85 13.47 5.55
C GLU A 313 -6.67 14.28 6.56
N GLU A 314 -7.27 15.40 6.14
CA GLU A 314 -8.16 16.20 6.98
C GLU A 314 -9.43 15.42 7.39
N VAL A 315 -10.02 14.64 6.49
CA VAL A 315 -11.16 13.77 6.80
C VAL A 315 -10.75 12.69 7.80
N PHE A 316 -9.58 12.06 7.62
CA PHE A 316 -9.04 11.08 8.57
C PHE A 316 -8.79 11.70 9.95
N ALA A 317 -8.22 12.91 10.01
CA ALA A 317 -8.02 13.64 11.25
C ALA A 317 -9.35 13.91 11.99
N CYS A 318 -10.42 14.26 11.27
CA CYS A 318 -11.75 14.44 11.88
C CYS A 318 -12.28 13.13 12.50
N ILE A 319 -12.07 11.99 11.84
CA ILE A 319 -12.48 10.67 12.34
C ILE A 319 -11.65 10.26 13.57
N LEU A 320 -10.34 10.52 13.56
CA LEU A 320 -9.46 10.26 14.70
C LEU A 320 -9.83 11.13 15.90
N GLY A 321 -10.13 12.42 15.68
CA GLY A 321 -10.63 13.33 16.72
C GLY A 321 -11.95 12.83 17.32
N PHE A 322 -12.88 12.35 16.48
CA PHE A 322 -14.12 11.74 16.96
C PHE A 322 -13.87 10.49 17.82
N ALA A 323 -12.95 9.62 17.40
CA ALA A 323 -12.58 8.44 18.17
C ALA A 323 -11.95 8.81 19.53
N LYS A 324 -11.17 9.90 19.58
CA LYS A 324 -10.56 10.41 20.82
C LYS A 324 -11.61 10.92 21.80
N VAL A 325 -12.56 11.73 21.33
CA VAL A 325 -13.66 12.26 22.15
C VAL A 325 -14.55 11.14 22.72
N LEU A 326 -14.83 10.10 21.93
CA LEU A 326 -15.58 8.93 22.40
C LEU A 326 -14.86 8.14 23.50
N ARG A 327 -13.53 8.02 23.43
CA ARG A 327 -12.72 7.32 24.44
C ARG A 327 -12.52 8.14 25.71
N SER A 328 -12.61 9.48 25.63
CA SER A 328 -12.46 10.40 26.76
C SER A 328 -13.74 11.20 26.98
N PRO A 329 -14.80 10.59 27.55
CA PRO A 329 -16.10 11.23 27.73
C PRO A 329 -16.08 12.45 28.67
N GLY A 330 -14.97 12.71 29.37
CA GLY A 330 -14.79 13.88 30.24
C GLY A 330 -14.24 15.14 29.56
N ALA A 331 -13.75 15.06 28.31
CA ALA A 331 -12.99 16.16 27.67
C ALA A 331 -13.74 16.89 26.54
N GLY A 332 -14.79 16.28 25.95
CA GLY A 332 -15.48 16.84 24.79
C GLY A 332 -16.97 16.57 24.83
N GLY A 333 -17.78 17.63 24.96
CA GLY A 333 -19.24 17.52 24.93
C GLY A 333 -19.79 17.21 23.53
N ASN A 334 -21.08 16.91 23.45
CA ASN A 334 -21.83 16.73 22.19
C ASN A 334 -21.60 17.86 21.16
N GLU A 335 -21.25 19.05 21.61
CA GLU A 335 -20.95 20.21 20.76
C GLU A 335 -19.66 20.07 19.95
N GLU A 336 -18.63 19.43 20.50
CA GLU A 336 -17.39 19.16 19.77
C GLU A 336 -17.62 18.10 18.68
N ILE A 337 -18.38 17.05 19.02
CA ILE A 337 -18.81 16.03 18.06
C ILE A 337 -19.62 16.67 16.92
N ARG A 338 -20.46 17.66 17.22
CA ARG A 338 -21.21 18.41 16.20
C ARG A 338 -20.30 19.16 15.24
N ARG A 339 -19.32 19.88 15.77
CA ARG A 339 -18.34 20.63 14.97
C ARG A 339 -17.50 19.70 14.09
N LEU A 340 -17.05 18.57 14.65
CA LEU A 340 -16.28 17.56 13.91
C LEU A 340 -17.10 16.95 12.78
N TYR A 341 -18.36 16.59 13.02
CA TYR A 341 -19.24 16.03 11.98
C TYR A 341 -19.59 17.05 10.89
N ALA A 342 -19.83 18.31 11.24
CA ALA A 342 -20.07 19.37 10.26
C ALA A 342 -18.85 19.59 9.36
N THR A 343 -17.65 19.59 9.96
CA THR A 343 -16.38 19.71 9.23
C THR A 343 -16.15 18.49 8.34
N PHE A 344 -16.35 17.28 8.86
CA PHE A 344 -16.25 16.03 8.12
C PHE A 344 -17.13 16.06 6.86
N ARG A 345 -18.43 16.38 6.98
CA ARG A 345 -19.33 16.41 5.82
C ARG A 345 -18.91 17.45 4.78
N LYS A 346 -18.55 18.66 5.22
CA LYS A 346 -18.08 19.71 4.31
C LYS A 346 -16.83 19.26 3.55
N LYS A 347 -15.89 18.59 4.22
CA LYS A 347 -14.65 18.11 3.58
C LYS A 347 -14.90 16.94 2.63
N VAL A 348 -15.80 16.02 2.97
CA VAL A 348 -16.24 14.93 2.07
C VAL A 348 -16.94 15.50 0.83
N GLU A 349 -17.78 16.51 0.98
CA GLU A 349 -18.46 17.17 -0.15
C GLU A 349 -17.46 17.88 -1.08
N VAL A 350 -16.51 18.63 -0.51
CA VAL A 350 -15.42 19.24 -1.28
C VAL A 350 -14.58 18.18 -1.98
N PHE A 351 -14.26 17.07 -1.30
CA PHE A 351 -13.53 15.95 -1.88
C PHE A 351 -14.25 15.36 -3.10
N ILE A 352 -15.56 15.07 -2.98
CA ILE A 352 -16.37 14.56 -4.09
C ILE A 352 -16.39 15.56 -5.25
N THR A 353 -16.55 16.85 -4.96
CA THR A 353 -16.57 17.91 -5.97
C THR A 353 -15.23 18.00 -6.71
N VAL A 354 -14.11 17.92 -5.99
CA VAL A 354 -12.77 17.92 -6.59
C VAL A 354 -12.53 16.65 -7.40
N CYS A 355 -12.95 15.47 -6.92
CA CYS A 355 -12.87 14.23 -7.70
C CYS A 355 -13.69 14.31 -9.00
N ARG A 356 -14.89 14.93 -8.98
CA ARG A 356 -15.68 15.20 -10.18
C ARG A 356 -14.94 16.13 -11.14
N GLY A 357 -14.41 17.25 -10.66
CA GLY A 357 -13.63 18.18 -11.48
C GLY A 357 -12.36 17.55 -12.09
N LEU A 358 -11.71 16.62 -11.38
CA LEU A 358 -10.57 15.87 -11.92
C LEU A 358 -10.99 14.87 -13.01
N SER A 359 -12.17 14.26 -12.90
CA SER A 359 -12.72 13.39 -13.94
C SER A 359 -13.10 14.17 -15.21
N GLU A 360 -13.64 15.38 -15.07
CA GLU A 360 -14.05 16.24 -16.20
C GLU A 360 -12.86 16.87 -16.93
N GLN A 361 -11.79 17.22 -16.20
CA GLN A 361 -10.57 17.77 -16.80
C GLN A 361 -9.75 16.73 -17.59
N GLY A 362 -9.90 15.43 -17.30
CA GLY A 362 -9.33 14.35 -18.10
C GLY A 362 -9.95 14.31 -19.51
N GLY A 363 -11.29 14.33 -19.59
CA GLY A 363 -12.03 14.22 -20.85
C GLY A 363 -11.84 15.39 -21.82
N ASN A 364 -11.40 16.57 -21.36
CA ASN A 364 -11.34 17.78 -22.21
C ASN A 364 -9.97 18.03 -22.89
N HIS A 365 -8.99 17.12 -22.75
CA HIS A 365 -7.70 17.22 -23.45
C HIS A 365 -7.67 16.50 -24.82
N GLY A 366 -8.81 15.99 -25.30
CA GLY A 366 -8.97 15.39 -26.64
C GLY A 366 -9.27 16.39 -27.77
N GLY A 367 -9.23 17.70 -27.52
CA GLY A 367 -9.65 18.74 -28.45
C GLY A 367 -8.53 19.59 -29.04
N GLY A 368 -7.59 18.96 -29.76
CA GLY A 368 -6.77 19.65 -30.76
C GLY A 368 -5.36 20.09 -30.35
N ARG A 369 -4.35 19.37 -30.85
CA ARG A 369 -3.29 19.89 -31.74
C ARG A 369 -2.31 18.79 -32.16
N ARG A 370 -2.13 18.72 -33.48
CA ARG A 370 -1.09 18.14 -34.35
C ARG A 370 -0.16 17.03 -33.84
N ALA A 371 -0.04 16.03 -34.70
CA ALA A 371 0.94 14.95 -34.73
C ALA A 371 2.38 15.43 -34.59
N GLU A 372 3.11 14.78 -33.67
CA GLU A 372 4.52 14.33 -33.70
C GLU A 372 5.03 14.22 -32.26
N ASP A 373 4.65 13.14 -31.56
CA ASP A 373 5.48 12.49 -30.53
C ASP A 373 4.75 11.23 -30.01
N VAL A 374 5.19 10.06 -30.45
CA VAL A 374 4.62 8.77 -30.07
C VAL A 374 5.40 8.22 -28.88
N SER A 375 5.18 8.77 -27.68
CA SER A 375 5.50 8.06 -26.42
C SER A 375 4.88 8.71 -25.17
N ALA A 376 3.60 9.06 -25.24
CA ALA A 376 2.83 9.46 -24.04
C ALA A 376 1.33 9.25 -24.28
N LYS A 377 0.94 8.04 -24.68
CA LYS A 377 -0.49 7.68 -24.75
C LYS A 377 -0.96 7.43 -23.32
N GLY A 378 -1.50 8.48 -22.68
CA GLY A 378 -2.32 8.32 -21.47
C GLY A 378 -3.36 7.24 -21.75
N ARG A 379 -3.32 6.15 -20.97
CA ARG A 379 -4.30 5.06 -21.13
C ARG A 379 -5.65 5.55 -20.62
N PRO A 380 -6.76 5.17 -21.28
CA PRO A 380 -8.13 5.54 -20.89
C PRO A 380 -8.57 5.00 -19.50
N ASP A 381 -7.74 4.18 -18.84
CA ASP A 381 -8.05 3.57 -17.54
C ASP A 381 -7.86 4.50 -16.33
N ASP A 382 -7.00 5.52 -16.44
CA ASP A 382 -6.78 6.46 -15.34
C ASP A 382 -8.03 7.33 -15.10
N GLU A 383 -8.76 7.67 -16.16
CA GLU A 383 -10.04 8.39 -16.09
C GLU A 383 -11.15 7.52 -15.48
N ASN A 384 -11.16 6.22 -15.78
CA ASN A 384 -12.10 5.26 -15.19
C ASN A 384 -11.87 5.02 -13.69
N SER A 385 -10.64 5.20 -13.20
CA SER A 385 -10.31 4.93 -11.79
C SER A 385 -11.02 5.89 -10.83
N ILE A 386 -10.95 7.21 -11.10
CA ILE A 386 -11.58 8.24 -10.26
C ILE A 386 -13.12 8.16 -10.37
N VAL A 387 -13.64 7.85 -11.56
CA VAL A 387 -15.08 7.61 -11.75
C VAL A 387 -15.55 6.40 -10.93
N ARG A 388 -14.76 5.33 -10.86
CA ARG A 388 -15.07 4.17 -10.02
C ARG A 388 -15.06 4.54 -8.53
N LEU A 389 -14.11 5.36 -8.08
CA LEU A 389 -14.11 5.90 -6.71
C LEU A 389 -15.39 6.72 -6.43
N LEU A 390 -15.79 7.59 -7.35
CA LEU A 390 -17.03 8.36 -7.24
C LEU A 390 -18.26 7.46 -7.16
N LEU A 391 -18.35 6.43 -8.01
CA LEU A 391 -19.45 5.45 -7.98
C LEU A 391 -19.48 4.65 -6.66
N LEU A 392 -18.32 4.29 -6.13
CA LEU A 392 -18.22 3.58 -4.85
C LEU A 392 -18.66 4.44 -3.66
N LEU A 393 -18.44 5.76 -3.75
CA LEU A 393 -18.85 6.73 -2.74
C LEU A 393 -20.30 7.19 -2.91
N ASP A 394 -20.87 7.08 -4.11
CA ASP A 394 -22.23 7.50 -4.42
C ASP A 394 -23.21 6.32 -4.35
N THR A 395 -23.37 5.73 -3.16
CA THR A 395 -24.40 4.70 -2.92
C THR A 395 -25.59 5.22 -2.12
N GLY A 396 -26.06 6.44 -2.37
CA GLY A 396 -27.34 6.82 -1.79
C GLY A 396 -27.92 8.17 -2.12
N GLY A 397 -27.34 8.98 -3.02
CA GLY A 397 -27.87 10.32 -3.30
C GLY A 397 -28.01 11.23 -2.07
N HIS A 398 -27.56 10.81 -0.87
CA HIS A 398 -27.80 11.49 0.39
C HIS A 398 -26.96 12.77 0.52
N LEU A 399 -25.82 12.82 -0.17
CA LEU A 399 -24.99 14.02 -0.30
C LEU A 399 -25.49 14.94 -1.42
N ALA A 400 -26.06 14.39 -2.49
CA ALA A 400 -26.61 15.20 -3.60
C ALA A 400 -27.96 15.85 -3.26
N ARG A 401 -28.78 15.22 -2.42
CA ARG A 401 -30.19 15.62 -2.17
C ARG A 401 -30.37 16.78 -1.19
N LYS A 402 -29.30 17.48 -0.78
CA LYS A 402 -29.38 18.72 0.02
C LYS A 402 -28.92 19.98 -0.73
N SER A 403 -28.74 19.89 -2.05
CA SER A 403 -28.54 21.05 -2.92
C SER A 403 -29.85 21.52 -3.57
N ASN A 404 -30.90 21.67 -2.76
CA ASN A 404 -32.07 22.49 -3.12
C ASN A 404 -32.69 23.06 -1.84
#